data_AF-A0A8H4AZ96-F1
#
_entry.id   AF-A0A8H4AZ96-F1
#
_cell.length_a   1.000
_cell.length_b   1.000
_cell.length_c   1.000
_cell.angle_alpha   90.00
_cell.angle_beta   90.00
_cell.angle_gamma   90.00
#
_symmetry.space_group_name_H-M   'P 1'
#
loop_
_entity.id
_entity.type
_entity.pdbx_description
1 polymer ?
#
loop_
_entity_poly.entity_id
_entity_poly.type
_entity_poly.pdbx_seq_one_letter_code
_entity_poly.pdbx_strand_id
1 'polypeptide(L)'
;MIIKVKYKHDGKHIARKIDIRKNISLEELEQKLRERFDINYDKRVELHFLDEENDRIVISFEDELALILASQKAPIFELIVKAKVVDNFFTYPKITKSKPGEIAEVFIESKWLTTASILRRDTRIWGTLLYTDDSDIVKALVHLGKLELTEQPPSYNLIVSLRYLPGCLKYIGSSNEGITSEDFGPHDASYVIESFRIVALT
;
A
#
# COMPACT_ATOMS: atom_id res chain seq x y z
N MET A 1 18.68 -2.17 -16.33
CA MET A 1 19.28 -0.84 -16.57
C MET A 1 19.64 -0.24 -15.24
N ILE A 2 20.77 0.46 -15.16
CA ILE A 2 21.26 1.01 -13.90
C ILE A 2 20.74 2.43 -13.71
N ILE A 3 20.10 2.68 -12.57
CA ILE A 3 19.70 4.00 -12.11
C ILE A 3 20.55 4.42 -10.91
N LYS A 4 20.69 5.73 -10.68
CA LYS A 4 21.27 6.27 -9.44
C LYS A 4 20.16 6.85 -8.60
N VAL A 5 20.09 6.49 -7.31
CA VAL A 5 19.11 7.06 -6.38
C VAL A 5 19.84 7.69 -5.21
N LYS A 6 19.54 8.96 -4.94
CA LYS A 6 20.00 9.73 -3.78
C LYS A 6 18.92 9.66 -2.70
N TYR A 7 19.31 9.52 -1.44
CA TYR A 7 18.42 9.55 -0.29
C TYR A 7 19.09 10.35 0.84
N LYS A 8 18.35 11.28 1.44
CA LYS A 8 18.82 12.07 2.58
C LYS A 8 18.13 11.61 3.85
N HIS A 9 18.89 11.10 4.81
CA HIS A 9 18.40 10.64 6.11
C HIS A 9 19.28 11.25 7.21
N ASP A 10 18.66 11.91 8.20
CA ASP A 10 19.35 12.55 9.33
C ASP A 10 20.55 13.42 8.92
N GLY A 11 20.37 14.21 7.85
CA GLY A 11 21.40 15.11 7.32
C GLY A 11 22.50 14.42 6.49
N LYS A 12 22.57 13.08 6.49
CA LYS A 12 23.52 12.31 5.67
C LYS A 12 22.93 12.03 4.29
N HIS A 13 23.76 12.22 3.27
CA HIS A 13 23.41 11.87 1.89
C HIS A 13 23.96 10.50 1.55
N ILE A 14 23.08 9.58 1.22
CA ILE A 14 23.41 8.24 0.73
C ILE A 14 23.01 8.19 -0.75
N ALA A 15 23.81 7.53 -1.57
CA ALA A 15 23.43 7.24 -2.94
C ALA A 15 23.68 5.77 -3.26
N ARG A 16 22.78 5.15 -4.02
CA ARG A 16 22.92 3.78 -4.50
C ARG A 16 22.78 3.75 -6.02
N LYS A 17 23.56 2.88 -6.66
CA LYS A 17 23.31 2.45 -8.04
C LYS A 17 22.51 1.15 -7.97
N ILE A 18 21.36 1.11 -8.64
CA ILE A 18 20.42 0.00 -8.56
C ILE A 18 20.10 -0.44 -9.99
N ASP A 19 20.23 -1.73 -10.27
CA ASP A 19 19.78 -2.30 -11.54
C ASP A 19 18.28 -2.60 -11.49
N ILE A 20 17.53 -2.18 -12.50
CA ILE A 20 16.07 -2.35 -12.61
C ILE A 20 15.67 -2.85 -14.00
N ARG A 21 14.48 -3.42 -14.13
CA ARG A 21 13.88 -3.70 -15.45
C ARG A 21 13.49 -2.39 -16.11
N LYS A 22 13.57 -2.31 -17.46
CA LYS A 22 13.24 -1.07 -18.19
C LYS A 22 11.75 -0.70 -18.09
N ASN A 23 10.89 -1.68 -17.87
CA ASN A 23 9.43 -1.56 -17.76
C ASN A 23 8.94 -1.84 -16.32
N ILE A 24 9.79 -1.56 -15.33
CA ILE A 24 9.39 -1.66 -13.92
C ILE A 24 8.23 -0.70 -13.65
N SER A 25 7.22 -1.14 -12.88
CA SER A 25 6.14 -0.25 -12.44
C SER A 25 6.62 0.67 -11.32
N LEU A 26 5.90 1.78 -11.10
CA LEU A 26 6.20 2.70 -10.00
C LEU A 26 6.09 2.01 -8.63
N GLU A 27 5.11 1.11 -8.46
CA GLU A 27 4.94 0.30 -7.24
C GLU A 27 6.14 -0.62 -6.98
N GLU A 28 6.57 -1.38 -8.00
CA GLU A 28 7.72 -2.30 -7.87
C GLU A 28 9.01 -1.51 -7.62
N LEU A 29 9.17 -0.34 -8.26
CA LEU A 29 10.30 0.54 -8.01
C LEU A 29 10.27 1.05 -6.57
N GLU A 30 9.15 1.58 -6.07
CA GLU A 30 9.02 2.05 -4.69
C GLU A 30 9.37 0.95 -3.69
N GLN A 31 8.82 -0.26 -3.85
CA GLN A 31 9.14 -1.40 -3.00
C GLN A 31 10.65 -1.66 -2.96
N LYS A 32 11.28 -1.71 -4.13
CA LYS A 32 12.73 -1.96 -4.26
C LYS A 32 13.56 -0.86 -3.61
N LEU A 33 13.12 0.40 -3.68
CA LEU A 33 13.79 1.52 -3.02
C LEU A 33 13.64 1.44 -1.50
N ARG A 34 12.44 1.13 -1.00
CA ARG A 34 12.20 0.91 0.43
C ARG A 34 13.11 -0.16 1.01
N GLU A 35 13.21 -1.30 0.35
CA GLU A 35 14.11 -2.40 0.76
C GLU A 35 15.59 -1.96 0.73
N ARG A 36 16.01 -1.24 -0.31
CA ARG A 36 17.43 -0.85 -0.47
C ARG A 36 17.85 0.25 0.50
N PHE A 37 16.92 1.10 0.94
CA PHE A 37 17.19 2.21 1.86
C PHE A 37 16.65 1.99 3.28
N ASP A 38 16.11 0.79 3.57
CA ASP A 38 15.53 0.42 4.86
C ASP A 38 14.43 1.40 5.33
N ILE A 39 13.51 1.73 4.41
CA ILE A 39 12.42 2.69 4.66
C ILE A 39 11.12 1.94 4.92
N ASN A 40 10.57 2.12 6.12
CA ASN A 40 9.32 1.51 6.54
C ASN A 40 8.09 2.15 5.85
N TYR A 41 7.04 1.35 5.64
CA TYR A 41 5.75 1.74 5.05
C TYR A 41 4.92 2.71 5.93
N ASP A 42 5.33 2.91 7.18
CA ASP A 42 4.84 4.02 8.03
C ASP A 42 5.34 5.40 7.55
N LYS A 43 6.24 5.45 6.55
CA LYS A 43 6.70 6.68 5.91
C LYS A 43 6.12 6.84 4.52
N ARG A 44 5.77 8.09 4.20
CA ARG A 44 5.46 8.50 2.82
C ARG A 44 6.77 8.68 2.06
N VAL A 45 6.80 8.17 0.84
CA VAL A 45 7.94 8.30 -0.06
C VAL A 45 7.50 9.11 -1.27
N GLU A 46 8.34 10.02 -1.74
CA GLU A 46 8.19 10.73 -3.00
C GLU A 46 9.45 10.50 -3.83
N LEU A 47 9.25 10.13 -5.10
CA LEU A 47 10.33 9.93 -6.05
C LEU A 47 10.44 11.18 -6.92
N HIS A 48 11.64 11.75 -7.00
CA HIS A 48 11.92 12.92 -7.81
C HIS A 48 13.01 12.55 -8.82
N PHE A 49 12.83 12.85 -10.09
CA PHE A 49 13.91 12.83 -11.08
C PHE A 49 14.71 14.12 -11.00
N LEU A 50 16.03 14.00 -11.13
CA LEU A 50 16.92 15.14 -11.30
C LEU A 50 17.26 15.26 -12.78
N ASP A 51 16.80 16.34 -13.38
CA ASP A 51 17.07 16.63 -14.78
C ASP A 51 18.48 17.19 -15.01
N GLU A 52 18.75 17.70 -16.21
CA GLU A 52 20.05 18.22 -16.60
C GLU A 52 20.42 19.53 -15.89
N GLU A 53 19.41 20.28 -15.43
CA GLU A 53 19.55 21.51 -14.65
C GLU A 53 19.57 21.24 -13.14
N ASN A 54 19.46 19.96 -12.75
CA ASN A 54 19.37 19.47 -11.38
C ASN A 54 18.10 19.95 -10.65
N ASP A 55 17.04 20.23 -11.42
CA ASP A 55 15.70 20.47 -10.91
C ASP A 55 15.04 19.17 -10.49
N ARG A 56 14.18 19.27 -9.46
CA ARG A 56 13.45 18.14 -8.89
C ARG A 56 12.09 18.01 -9.54
N ILE A 57 11.96 17.02 -10.42
CA ILE A 57 10.71 16.71 -11.11
C ILE A 57 10.03 15.55 -10.38
N VAL A 58 8.87 15.79 -9.78
CA VAL A 58 8.11 14.75 -9.07
C VAL A 58 7.65 13.67 -10.05
N ILE A 59 7.73 12.42 -9.63
CA ILE A 59 7.19 11.26 -10.35
C ILE A 59 6.08 10.66 -9.50
N SER A 60 4.85 10.80 -9.99
CA SER A 60 3.63 10.31 -9.36
C SER A 60 2.86 9.33 -10.26
N PHE A 61 3.19 9.27 -11.55
CA PHE A 61 2.49 8.43 -12.53
C PHE A 61 3.44 7.57 -13.38
N GLU A 62 2.90 6.48 -13.93
CA GLU A 62 3.63 5.49 -14.71
C GLU A 62 4.20 6.05 -16.01
N ASP A 63 3.48 6.95 -16.67
CA ASP A 63 3.91 7.60 -17.91
C ASP A 63 5.10 8.54 -17.68
N GLU A 64 5.11 9.29 -16.57
CA GLU A 64 6.24 10.11 -16.13
C GLU A 64 7.49 9.25 -15.94
N LEU A 65 7.37 8.11 -15.22
CA LEU A 65 8.46 7.17 -15.03
C LEU A 65 8.94 6.59 -16.36
N ALA A 66 8.02 6.15 -17.22
CA ALA A 66 8.35 5.56 -18.51
C ALA A 66 9.12 6.52 -19.42
N LEU A 67 8.73 7.80 -19.46
CA LEU A 67 9.42 8.85 -20.21
C LEU A 67 10.88 9.00 -19.75
N ILE A 68 11.12 9.00 -18.44
CA ILE A 68 12.47 9.12 -17.86
C ILE A 68 13.31 7.89 -18.18
N LEU A 69 12.75 6.68 -18.04
CA LEU A 69 13.45 5.42 -18.30
C LEU A 69 13.72 5.18 -19.80
N ALA A 70 13.00 5.84 -20.70
CA ALA A 70 13.26 5.80 -22.14
C ALA A 70 14.50 6.63 -22.56
N SER A 71 15.02 7.50 -21.69
CA SER A 71 16.19 8.32 -21.96
C SER A 71 17.47 7.50 -22.15
N GLN A 72 18.40 7.99 -22.97
CA GLN A 72 19.71 7.35 -23.19
C GLN A 72 20.66 7.52 -21.99
N LYS A 73 20.47 8.58 -21.18
CA LYS A 73 21.28 8.83 -19.99
C LYS A 73 20.75 8.01 -18.81
N ALA A 74 21.65 7.47 -18.00
CA ALA A 74 21.27 6.78 -16.77
C ALA A 74 20.59 7.79 -15.81
N PRO A 75 19.31 7.62 -15.48
CA PRO A 75 18.57 8.62 -14.72
C PRO A 75 19.06 8.68 -13.27
N ILE A 76 19.00 9.88 -12.71
CA ILE A 76 19.30 10.14 -11.31
C ILE A 76 17.99 10.51 -10.63
N PHE A 77 17.62 9.75 -9.62
CA PHE A 77 16.49 10.05 -8.77
C PHE A 77 16.94 10.54 -7.41
N GLU A 78 16.07 11.28 -6.75
CA GLU A 78 16.13 11.61 -5.35
C GLU A 78 14.87 11.09 -4.66
N LEU A 79 15.09 10.39 -3.55
CA LEU A 79 14.05 9.82 -2.71
C LEU A 79 13.82 10.74 -1.52
N ILE A 80 12.60 11.28 -1.40
CA ILE A 80 12.19 12.11 -0.28
C ILE A 80 11.29 11.29 0.63
N VAL A 81 11.68 11.16 1.90
CA VAL A 81 10.91 10.43 2.91
C VAL A 81 10.29 11.44 3.87
N LYS A 82 8.97 11.38 4.02
CA LYS A 82 8.17 12.25 4.88
C LYS A 82 7.42 11.42 5.92
N ALA A 83 7.03 12.06 7.02
CA ALA A 83 6.10 11.46 7.96
C ALA A 83 4.78 11.15 7.23
N LYS A 84 4.25 9.94 7.41
CA LYS A 84 2.90 9.62 6.97
C LYS A 84 1.93 10.25 7.96
N VAL A 85 1.02 11.08 7.46
CA VAL A 85 -0.07 11.61 8.28
C VAL A 85 -1.10 10.50 8.39
N VAL A 86 -1.32 10.02 9.61
CA VAL A 86 -2.35 9.04 9.94
C VAL A 86 -3.41 9.79 10.71
N ASP A 87 -4.61 9.87 10.14
CA ASP A 87 -5.72 10.62 10.72
C ASP A 87 -6.40 9.80 11.82
N ASN A 88 -6.49 8.48 11.62
CA ASN A 88 -7.19 7.59 12.53
C ASN A 88 -6.42 6.29 12.78
N PHE A 89 -6.55 5.76 13.99
CA PHE A 89 -6.01 4.45 14.36
C PHE A 89 -7.12 3.59 14.98
N PHE A 90 -7.34 2.40 14.41
CA PHE A 90 -8.37 1.47 14.83
C PHE A 90 -7.79 0.13 15.26
N THR A 91 -8.61 -0.69 15.92
CA THR A 91 -8.25 -2.06 16.30
C THR A 91 -9.31 -3.02 15.80
N TYR A 92 -8.92 -3.96 14.93
CA TYR A 92 -9.81 -4.98 14.40
C TYR A 92 -10.36 -5.89 15.52
N PRO A 93 -11.66 -6.26 15.49
CA PRO A 93 -12.63 -6.02 14.41
C PRO A 93 -13.41 -4.71 14.52
N LYS A 94 -13.13 -3.89 15.53
CA LYS A 94 -13.88 -2.64 15.78
C LYS A 94 -13.28 -1.49 14.96
N ILE A 95 -13.75 -1.35 13.73
CA ILE A 95 -13.37 -0.26 12.83
C ILE A 95 -14.54 0.70 12.73
N THR A 96 -14.26 2.00 12.88
CA THR A 96 -15.26 3.06 12.69
C THR A 96 -15.04 3.69 11.32
N LYS A 97 -16.10 4.23 10.71
CA LYS A 97 -16.00 4.90 9.41
C LYS A 97 -15.13 6.17 9.53
N SER A 98 -14.30 6.41 8.53
CA SER A 98 -13.49 7.62 8.36
C SER A 98 -14.04 8.47 7.22
N LYS A 99 -13.55 9.70 7.06
CA LYS A 99 -13.95 10.58 5.95
C LYS A 99 -13.12 10.30 4.70
N PRO A 100 -13.70 10.50 3.49
CA PRO A 100 -12.93 10.50 2.26
C PRO A 100 -11.69 11.39 2.33
N GLY A 101 -10.54 10.87 1.88
CA GLY A 101 -9.23 11.53 1.92
C GLY A 101 -8.39 11.18 3.14
N GLU A 102 -9.00 10.75 4.25
CA GLU A 102 -8.29 10.36 5.46
C GLU A 102 -7.58 9.01 5.28
N ILE A 103 -6.41 8.90 5.92
CA ILE A 103 -5.66 7.67 6.04
C ILE A 103 -5.89 7.10 7.44
N ALA A 104 -6.33 5.85 7.51
CA ALA A 104 -6.44 5.14 8.78
C ALA A 104 -5.46 3.97 8.84
N GLU A 105 -4.89 3.74 10.01
CA GLU A 105 -4.19 2.51 10.32
C GLU A 105 -5.06 1.60 11.17
N VAL A 106 -5.09 0.31 10.84
CA VAL A 106 -5.84 -0.70 11.59
C VAL A 106 -4.88 -1.73 12.13
N PHE A 107 -4.80 -1.81 13.46
CA PHE A 107 -4.09 -2.88 14.15
C PHE A 107 -4.92 -4.15 14.19
N ILE A 108 -4.32 -5.26 13.77
CA ILE A 108 -4.94 -6.58 13.72
C ILE A 108 -4.07 -7.52 14.53
N GLU A 109 -4.60 -7.94 15.68
CA GLU A 109 -3.95 -8.93 16.52
C GLU A 109 -3.84 -10.29 15.80
N SER A 110 -2.76 -11.01 16.05
CA SER A 110 -2.47 -12.36 15.54
C SER A 110 -3.68 -13.31 15.57
N LYS A 111 -4.47 -13.30 16.65
CA LYS A 111 -5.65 -14.17 16.82
C LYS A 111 -6.71 -14.03 15.72
N TRP A 112 -6.73 -12.89 15.02
CA TRP A 112 -7.63 -12.60 13.90
C TRP A 112 -7.04 -12.92 12.53
N LEU A 113 -5.77 -13.35 12.47
CA LEU A 113 -5.05 -13.69 11.26
C LEU A 113 -5.09 -15.20 11.04
N THR A 114 -6.30 -15.74 10.87
CA THR A 114 -6.53 -17.18 10.71
C THR A 114 -7.55 -17.48 9.62
N THR A 115 -7.52 -18.69 9.07
CA THR A 115 -8.56 -19.20 8.16
C THR A 115 -9.96 -19.11 8.81
N ALA A 116 -10.07 -19.37 10.11
CA ALA A 116 -11.34 -19.22 10.82
C ALA A 116 -11.89 -17.78 10.76
N SER A 117 -11.02 -16.77 10.82
CA SER A 117 -11.41 -15.36 10.77
C SER A 117 -11.98 -14.95 9.41
N ILE A 118 -11.40 -15.46 8.31
CA ILE A 118 -11.93 -15.22 6.95
C ILE A 118 -13.15 -16.09 6.60
N LEU A 119 -13.45 -17.13 7.38
CA LEU A 119 -14.66 -17.95 7.19
C LEU A 119 -15.86 -17.48 8.02
N ARG A 120 -15.69 -16.41 8.81
CA ARG A 120 -16.75 -15.77 9.58
C ARG A 120 -17.93 -15.39 8.70
N ARG A 121 -19.15 -15.82 9.09
CA ARG A 121 -20.38 -15.56 8.35
C ARG A 121 -20.99 -14.18 8.63
N ASP A 122 -20.58 -13.54 9.72
CA ASP A 122 -20.98 -12.19 10.12
C ASP A 122 -20.18 -11.09 9.40
N THR A 123 -19.21 -11.45 8.56
CA THR A 123 -18.41 -10.50 7.78
C THR A 123 -18.59 -10.73 6.28
N ARG A 124 -18.50 -9.67 5.48
CA ARG A 124 -18.60 -9.67 4.01
C ARG A 124 -17.62 -8.66 3.43
N ILE A 125 -17.35 -8.77 2.14
CA ILE A 125 -16.63 -7.76 1.37
C ILE A 125 -17.39 -7.52 0.06
N TRP A 126 -17.34 -6.28 -0.41
CA TRP A 126 -18.04 -5.83 -1.60
C TRP A 126 -17.10 -5.03 -2.50
N GLY A 127 -16.99 -5.41 -3.77
CA GLY A 127 -16.06 -4.81 -4.73
C GLY A 127 -14.68 -5.48 -4.83
N THR A 128 -13.86 -5.02 -5.78
CA THR A 128 -12.53 -5.52 -6.08
C THR A 128 -11.58 -4.36 -6.25
N LEU A 129 -10.42 -4.37 -5.58
CA LEU A 129 -9.45 -3.26 -5.46
C LEU A 129 -9.99 -2.03 -4.72
N LEU A 130 -11.24 -1.67 -4.95
CA LEU A 130 -12.03 -0.67 -4.23
C LEU A 130 -13.16 -1.39 -3.48
N TYR A 131 -13.13 -1.27 -2.16
CA TYR A 131 -14.11 -1.93 -1.29
C TYR A 131 -15.05 -0.90 -0.66
N THR A 132 -16.30 -1.28 -0.40
CA THR A 132 -17.17 -0.46 0.46
C THR A 132 -16.55 -0.31 1.85
N ASP A 133 -16.80 0.82 2.51
CA ASP A 133 -16.16 1.13 3.79
C ASP A 133 -16.55 0.22 4.97
N ASP A 134 -17.56 -0.63 4.79
CA ASP A 134 -18.04 -1.66 5.72
C ASP A 134 -17.55 -3.08 5.39
N SER A 135 -16.74 -3.23 4.33
CA SER A 135 -16.08 -4.50 3.99
C SER A 135 -15.07 -4.92 5.07
N ASP A 136 -14.98 -6.23 5.35
CA ASP A 136 -14.00 -6.79 6.28
C ASP A 136 -12.56 -6.73 5.73
N ILE A 137 -11.68 -6.10 6.49
CA ILE A 137 -10.30 -5.83 6.08
C ILE A 137 -9.45 -7.10 5.96
N VAL A 138 -9.62 -8.07 6.87
CA VAL A 138 -8.82 -9.31 6.83
C VAL A 138 -9.21 -10.13 5.61
N LYS A 139 -10.50 -10.23 5.30
CA LYS A 139 -11.01 -10.83 4.06
C LYS A 139 -10.52 -10.09 2.83
N ALA A 140 -10.56 -8.77 2.82
CA ALA A 140 -10.09 -7.97 1.70
C ALA A 140 -8.59 -8.15 1.44
N LEU A 141 -7.76 -8.25 2.49
CA LEU A 141 -6.33 -8.55 2.34
C LEU A 141 -6.08 -9.90 1.64
N VAL A 142 -6.77 -10.96 2.08
CA VAL A 142 -6.67 -12.28 1.45
C VAL A 142 -7.22 -12.24 0.02
N HIS A 143 -8.39 -11.63 -0.19
CA HIS A 143 -8.97 -11.45 -1.53
C HIS A 143 -8.03 -10.71 -2.49
N LEU A 144 -7.22 -9.76 -2.01
CA LEU A 144 -6.22 -9.08 -2.83
C LEU A 144 -4.96 -9.91 -3.11
N GLY A 145 -4.83 -11.11 -2.55
CA GLY A 145 -3.60 -11.90 -2.60
C GLY A 145 -2.45 -11.29 -1.79
N LYS A 146 -2.75 -10.35 -0.88
CA LYS A 146 -1.73 -9.67 -0.05
C LYS A 146 -1.37 -10.46 1.21
N LEU A 147 -2.19 -11.43 1.61
CA LEU A 147 -2.03 -12.19 2.84
C LEU A 147 -2.48 -13.64 2.65
N GLU A 148 -1.63 -14.59 3.02
CA GLU A 148 -1.98 -16.01 3.15
C GLU A 148 -2.16 -16.35 4.63
N LEU A 149 -3.25 -17.05 4.97
CA LEU A 149 -3.59 -17.40 6.35
C LEU A 149 -3.74 -18.91 6.53
N THR A 150 -3.36 -19.39 7.72
CA THR A 150 -3.51 -20.79 8.13
C THR A 150 -4.50 -20.91 9.30
N GLU A 151 -4.74 -22.14 9.76
CA GLU A 151 -5.58 -22.36 10.93
C GLU A 151 -4.97 -21.80 12.23
N GLN A 152 -3.64 -21.78 12.33
CA GLN A 152 -2.96 -21.28 13.52
C GLN A 152 -2.63 -19.78 13.39
N PRO A 153 -2.85 -18.98 14.45
CA PRO A 153 -2.39 -17.59 14.47
C PRO A 153 -0.87 -17.49 14.25
N PRO A 154 -0.39 -16.54 13.42
CA PRO A 154 1.04 -16.34 13.20
C PRO A 154 1.72 -15.70 14.41
N SER A 155 3.05 -15.76 14.48
CA SER A 155 3.85 -15.12 15.55
C SER A 155 4.04 -13.61 15.36
N TYR A 156 3.04 -12.93 14.77
CA TYR A 156 3.05 -11.49 14.54
C TYR A 156 1.63 -10.90 14.50
N ASN A 157 1.57 -9.59 14.74
CA ASN A 157 0.40 -8.75 14.47
C ASN A 157 0.57 -8.03 13.12
N LEU A 158 -0.50 -7.46 12.59
CA LEU A 158 -0.47 -6.62 11.40
C LEU A 158 -0.94 -5.19 11.70
N ILE A 159 -0.35 -4.22 11.02
CA ILE A 159 -0.95 -2.89 10.85
C ILE A 159 -1.23 -2.67 9.38
N VAL A 160 -2.48 -2.38 9.05
CA VAL A 160 -2.96 -2.16 7.68
C VAL A 160 -3.26 -0.68 7.49
N SER A 161 -2.76 -0.09 6.41
CA SER A 161 -3.06 1.29 6.03
C SER A 161 -4.18 1.30 4.99
N LEU A 162 -5.25 2.02 5.31
CA LEU A 162 -6.37 2.28 4.43
C LEU A 162 -6.39 3.73 4.00
N ARG A 163 -6.75 3.98 2.74
CA ARG A 163 -7.19 5.30 2.31
C ARG A 163 -8.69 5.26 2.09
N TYR A 164 -9.42 6.13 2.80
CA TYR A 164 -10.85 6.29 2.60
C TYR A 164 -11.12 7.16 1.37
N LEU A 165 -12.13 6.79 0.61
CA LEU A 165 -12.51 7.42 -0.66
C LEU A 165 -14.02 7.69 -0.67
N PRO A 166 -14.50 8.61 -1.52
CA PRO A 166 -15.92 8.71 -1.79
C PRO A 166 -16.47 7.38 -2.30
N GLY A 167 -17.72 7.09 -1.99
CA GLY A 167 -18.38 5.90 -2.47
C GLY A 167 -18.73 5.94 -3.96
N CYS A 168 -19.11 4.80 -4.50
CA CYS A 168 -19.44 4.57 -5.90
C CYS A 168 -20.89 4.15 -6.06
N LEU A 169 -21.44 4.38 -7.24
CA LEU A 169 -22.79 3.90 -7.59
C LEU A 169 -22.85 2.38 -7.79
N LYS A 170 -21.69 1.75 -8.05
CA LYS A 170 -21.57 0.31 -8.25
C LYS A 170 -20.16 -0.16 -7.86
N TYR A 171 -20.11 -1.32 -7.21
CA TYR A 171 -18.92 -2.10 -6.92
C TYR A 171 -19.01 -3.42 -7.66
N ILE A 172 -17.91 -3.82 -8.30
CA ILE A 172 -17.82 -5.09 -9.03
C ILE A 172 -17.05 -6.08 -8.17
N GLY A 173 -17.74 -7.12 -7.71
CA GLY A 173 -17.17 -8.24 -6.97
C GLY A 173 -16.36 -9.17 -7.88
N SER A 174 -15.53 -9.99 -7.26
CA SER A 174 -14.79 -11.06 -7.93
C SER A 174 -14.46 -12.16 -6.92
N SER A 175 -13.87 -13.25 -7.39
CA SER A 175 -13.37 -14.32 -6.53
C SER A 175 -11.88 -14.45 -6.71
N ASN A 176 -11.13 -14.39 -5.61
CA ASN A 176 -9.68 -14.55 -5.60
C ASN A 176 -9.22 -15.12 -4.26
N GLU A 177 -8.15 -15.92 -4.25
CA GLU A 177 -7.62 -16.62 -3.06
C GLU A 177 -8.69 -17.35 -2.21
N GLY A 178 -9.69 -17.94 -2.88
CA GLY A 178 -10.80 -18.63 -2.20
C GLY A 178 -11.78 -17.73 -1.44
N ILE A 179 -11.62 -16.40 -1.55
CA ILE A 179 -12.56 -15.41 -1.04
C ILE A 179 -13.39 -14.87 -2.20
N THR A 180 -14.71 -14.83 -2.03
CA THR A 180 -15.62 -14.15 -2.96
C THR A 180 -16.05 -12.81 -2.39
N SER A 181 -15.82 -11.76 -3.15
CA SER A 181 -16.41 -10.44 -2.96
C SER A 181 -17.66 -10.29 -3.81
N GLU A 182 -18.69 -9.68 -3.24
CA GLU A 182 -19.99 -9.52 -3.90
C GLU A 182 -20.06 -8.19 -4.68
N ASP A 183 -20.87 -8.17 -5.74
CA ASP A 183 -21.30 -6.92 -6.34
C ASP A 183 -22.11 -6.11 -5.32
N PHE A 184 -22.02 -4.78 -5.39
CA PHE A 184 -22.85 -3.91 -4.56
C PHE A 184 -23.26 -2.63 -5.28
N GLY A 185 -24.37 -2.05 -4.83
CA GLY A 185 -24.96 -0.86 -5.41
C GLY A 185 -24.37 0.44 -4.84
N PRO A 186 -25.14 1.54 -4.90
CA PRO A 186 -24.74 2.81 -4.34
C PRO A 186 -24.38 2.69 -2.87
N HIS A 187 -23.19 3.16 -2.52
CA HIS A 187 -22.71 3.24 -1.15
C HIS A 187 -21.96 4.56 -0.98
N ASP A 188 -21.93 5.11 0.23
CA ASP A 188 -21.49 6.50 0.45
C ASP A 188 -19.96 6.66 0.58
N ALA A 189 -19.25 5.58 0.90
CA ALA A 189 -17.82 5.62 1.18
C ALA A 189 -17.10 4.34 0.77
N SER A 190 -15.79 4.41 0.61
CA SER A 190 -14.97 3.27 0.21
C SER A 190 -13.64 3.29 0.91
N TYR A 191 -12.92 2.17 0.86
CA TYR A 191 -11.50 2.14 1.13
C TYR A 191 -10.71 1.40 0.05
N VAL A 192 -9.44 1.76 -0.04
CA VAL A 192 -8.41 0.95 -0.69
C VAL A 192 -7.34 0.58 0.36
N ILE A 193 -6.76 -0.61 0.23
CA ILE A 193 -5.63 -1.03 1.05
C ILE A 193 -4.34 -0.56 0.40
N GLU A 194 -3.73 0.48 0.96
CA GLU A 194 -2.48 1.04 0.46
C GLU A 194 -1.29 0.13 0.77
N SER A 195 -1.17 -0.30 2.02
CA SER A 195 -0.02 -1.06 2.49
C SER A 195 -0.36 -1.84 3.76
N PHE A 196 0.48 -2.80 4.13
CA PHE A 196 0.46 -3.41 5.45
C PHE A 196 1.89 -3.63 5.96
N ARG A 197 2.05 -3.75 7.28
CA ARG A 197 3.33 -4.09 7.91
C ARG A 197 3.15 -5.11 9.03
N ILE A 198 4.15 -5.96 9.18
CA ILE A 198 4.27 -6.91 10.28
C ILE A 198 4.75 -6.18 11.53
N VAL A 199 4.14 -6.50 12.67
CA VAL A 199 4.52 -6.00 13.99
C VAL A 199 4.76 -7.18 14.92
N ALA A 200 5.86 -7.16 15.67
CA ALA A 200 6.17 -8.22 16.62
C ALA A 200 5.05 -8.36 17.68
N LEU A 201 4.88 -9.58 18.22
CA LEU A 201 4.04 -9.77 19.40
C LEU A 201 4.67 -9.02 20.57
N THR A 202 3.88 -8.19 21.24
CA THR A 202 4.22 -7.56 22.52
C THR A 202 3.91 -8.48 23.69
#